data_AF-A0AAD2VTJ3-F1
#
_entry.id   AF-A0AAD2VTJ3-F1
#
_cell.length_a   1.000
_cell.length_b   1.000
_cell.length_c   1.000
_cell.angle_alpha   90.00
_cell.angle_beta   90.00
_cell.angle_gamma   90.00
#
_symmetry.space_group_name_H-M   'P 1'
#
loop_
_entity.id
_entity.type
_entity.pdbx_description
1 polymer ?
#
loop_
_entity_poly.entity_id
_entity_poly.type
_entity_poly.pdbx_seq_one_letter_code
_entity_poly.pdbx_strand_id
1 'polypeptide(L)'
;MAGVGNSTGITVISTAIKGNKGNEQGKNPNLPAGYNTKDSSIVGPKGSTYSNTGKTDASGNTVYSNNGGYYTFENGVKTKVPSPNPPTNVQLNSEKGKEFGSSIFDEIKSNPNLKTPSREITVETNKGTKVRIDIMAKGENGNIKCIECKSSQTAPFTKNQEKGFPELKAEGGTVVGKGKPGFEGGTKIPPTEVEVVRPKVIDD
;
A
#
# COMPACT_ATOMS: atom_id res chain seq x y z
N MET A 1 -20.19 -42.57 -5.30
CA MET A 1 -20.93 -41.31 -5.50
C MET A 1 -20.10 -40.21 -4.82
N ALA A 2 -19.17 -39.57 -5.53
CA ALA A 2 -19.30 -38.26 -6.21
C ALA A 2 -19.77 -37.18 -5.22
N GLY A 3 -18.96 -36.23 -4.74
CA GLY A 3 -18.22 -35.15 -5.43
C GLY A 3 -18.82 -33.81 -4.91
N VAL A 4 -18.17 -32.66 -4.73
CA VAL A 4 -16.89 -32.08 -5.15
C VAL A 4 -16.56 -30.94 -4.17
N GLY A 5 -15.34 -30.93 -3.62
CA GLY A 5 -14.79 -29.85 -2.80
C GLY A 5 -13.75 -29.05 -3.59
N ASN A 6 -13.93 -27.74 -3.59
CA ASN A 6 -13.22 -26.74 -4.39
C ASN A 6 -11.75 -26.59 -3.93
N SER A 7 -10.79 -26.76 -4.85
CA SER A 7 -9.38 -26.43 -4.64
C SER A 7 -8.82 -25.82 -5.92
N THR A 8 -8.91 -24.50 -6.05
CA THR A 8 -8.13 -23.75 -7.04
C THR A 8 -6.76 -23.46 -6.43
N GLY A 9 -5.88 -24.46 -6.46
CA GLY A 9 -4.45 -24.26 -6.30
C GLY A 9 -3.91 -23.44 -7.47
N ILE A 10 -3.50 -22.21 -7.20
CA ILE A 10 -2.77 -21.39 -8.17
C ILE A 10 -1.38 -22.02 -8.34
N THR A 11 -1.24 -22.82 -9.41
CA THR A 11 0.05 -23.32 -9.87
C THR A 11 0.81 -22.14 -10.47
N VAL A 12 1.80 -21.63 -9.74
CA VAL A 12 2.74 -20.64 -10.28
C VAL A 12 3.72 -21.38 -11.18
N ILE A 13 3.40 -21.48 -12.46
CA ILE A 13 4.35 -21.89 -13.50
C ILE A 13 5.41 -20.78 -13.63
N SER A 14 6.53 -20.96 -12.94
CA SER A 14 7.74 -20.17 -13.08
C SER A 14 8.45 -20.54 -14.40
N THR A 15 7.91 -20.05 -15.52
CA THR A 15 8.64 -20.09 -16.79
C THR A 15 9.76 -19.06 -16.73
N ALA A 16 10.99 -19.53 -16.57
CA ALA A 16 12.19 -18.73 -16.72
C ALA A 16 12.27 -18.18 -18.16
N ILE A 17 11.91 -16.90 -18.35
CA ILE A 17 12.12 -16.22 -19.63
C ILE A 17 13.61 -15.89 -19.72
N LYS A 18 14.35 -16.70 -20.49
CA LYS A 18 15.70 -16.36 -20.96
C LYS A 18 15.64 -14.99 -21.63
N GLY A 19 16.39 -14.03 -21.10
CA GLY A 19 16.46 -12.68 -21.64
C GLY A 19 16.95 -12.70 -23.09
N ASN A 20 16.05 -12.38 -24.01
CA ASN A 20 16.40 -12.12 -25.40
C ASN A 20 16.84 -10.65 -25.49
N LYS A 21 18.13 -10.40 -25.71
CA LYS A 21 18.66 -9.05 -26.03
C LYS A 21 18.34 -8.73 -27.50
N GLY A 22 17.05 -8.69 -27.85
CA GLY A 22 16.55 -8.16 -29.11
C GLY A 22 16.11 -6.73 -28.91
N ASN A 23 16.61 -5.81 -29.74
CA ASN A 23 16.15 -4.43 -29.79
C ASN A 23 14.76 -4.45 -30.46
N GLU A 24 13.70 -4.71 -29.69
CA GLU A 24 12.32 -4.67 -30.19
C GLU A 24 11.94 -3.21 -30.46
N GLN A 25 11.99 -2.81 -31.73
CA GLN A 25 11.59 -1.50 -32.18
C GLN A 25 10.06 -1.40 -32.08
N GLY A 26 9.56 -0.88 -30.96
CA GLY A 26 8.14 -0.71 -30.68
C GLY A 26 7.42 0.14 -31.74
N LYS A 27 6.10 -0.01 -31.84
CA LYS A 27 5.29 0.76 -32.79
C LYS A 27 5.47 2.27 -32.55
N ASN A 28 5.60 3.05 -33.64
CA ASN A 28 5.67 4.50 -33.56
C ASN A 28 4.36 5.05 -32.95
N PRO A 29 4.43 5.99 -32.00
CA PRO A 29 3.25 6.47 -31.29
C PRO A 29 2.38 7.33 -32.21
N ASN A 30 1.07 7.04 -32.23
CA ASN A 30 0.09 7.94 -32.83
C ASN A 30 -0.38 8.92 -31.75
N LEU A 31 0.07 10.18 -31.86
CA LEU A 31 0.01 11.17 -30.78
C LEU A 31 -1.34 11.90 -30.71
N PRO A 32 -1.87 12.18 -29.50
CA PRO A 32 -2.99 13.09 -29.31
C PRO A 32 -2.65 14.52 -29.77
N ALA A 33 -3.69 15.31 -30.07
CA ALA A 33 -3.52 16.73 -30.39
C ALA A 33 -2.72 17.47 -29.29
N GLY A 34 -1.74 18.27 -29.71
CA GLY A 34 -0.86 19.03 -28.82
C GLY A 34 0.32 18.24 -28.24
N TYR A 35 0.49 16.98 -28.60
CA TYR A 35 1.69 16.19 -28.28
C TYR A 35 2.60 16.11 -29.50
N ASN A 36 3.91 16.19 -29.27
CA ASN A 36 4.93 16.11 -30.32
C ASN A 36 6.05 15.17 -29.89
N THR A 37 6.68 14.48 -30.82
CA THR A 37 7.93 13.76 -30.57
C THR A 37 9.10 14.74 -30.51
N LYS A 38 9.97 14.59 -29.52
CA LYS A 38 11.26 15.28 -29.42
C LYS A 38 12.32 14.25 -29.04
N ASP A 39 13.26 13.99 -29.94
CA ASP A 39 14.21 12.88 -29.84
C ASP A 39 13.46 11.56 -29.64
N SER A 40 13.83 10.78 -28.62
CA SER A 40 13.10 9.57 -28.21
C SER A 40 11.96 9.85 -27.22
N SER A 41 11.65 11.10 -26.89
CA SER A 41 10.64 11.47 -25.90
C SER A 41 9.38 12.06 -26.54
N ILE A 42 8.30 12.11 -25.78
CA ILE A 42 7.06 12.83 -26.16
C ILE A 42 6.94 14.09 -25.30
N VAL A 43 6.66 15.23 -25.93
CA VAL A 43 6.41 16.50 -25.26
C VAL A 43 4.94 16.83 -25.38
N GLY A 44 4.27 17.03 -24.23
CA GLY A 44 2.86 17.40 -24.17
C GLY A 44 2.60 18.90 -24.33
N PRO A 45 1.32 19.31 -24.40
CA PRO A 45 0.92 20.67 -24.74
C PRO A 45 1.34 21.74 -23.72
N LYS A 46 1.65 21.33 -22.49
CA LYS A 46 2.17 22.21 -21.42
C LYS A 46 3.68 22.05 -21.19
N GLY A 47 4.42 21.49 -22.15
CA GLY A 47 5.86 21.26 -22.04
C GLY A 47 6.27 20.05 -21.19
N SER A 48 5.31 19.25 -20.69
CA SER A 48 5.62 18.03 -19.94
C SER A 48 6.33 17.02 -20.83
N THR A 49 7.48 16.49 -20.37
CA THR A 49 8.27 15.51 -21.12
C THR A 49 8.01 14.10 -20.61
N TYR A 50 7.71 13.20 -21.54
CA TYR A 50 7.48 11.78 -21.33
C TYR A 50 8.67 11.03 -21.93
N SER A 51 9.50 10.44 -21.06
CA SER A 51 10.75 9.80 -21.46
C SER A 51 10.48 8.37 -21.92
N ASN A 52 10.99 7.95 -23.07
CA ASN A 52 10.87 6.56 -23.50
C ASN A 52 11.62 5.63 -22.55
N THR A 53 10.95 4.56 -22.13
CA THR A 53 11.49 3.59 -21.17
C THR A 53 12.32 2.48 -21.82
N GLY A 54 12.32 2.39 -23.15
CA GLY A 54 12.89 1.27 -23.91
C GLY A 54 12.10 -0.03 -23.77
N LYS A 55 10.85 0.04 -23.30
CA LYS A 55 9.97 -1.11 -23.05
C LYS A 55 8.64 -0.96 -23.78
N THR A 56 7.99 -2.08 -24.01
CA THR A 56 6.66 -2.19 -24.61
C THR A 56 5.67 -2.77 -23.61
N ASP A 57 4.38 -2.46 -23.78
CA ASP A 57 3.29 -3.15 -23.10
C ASP A 57 3.00 -4.53 -23.75
N ALA A 58 2.03 -5.27 -23.20
CA ALA A 58 1.63 -6.57 -23.74
C ALA A 58 1.12 -6.53 -25.19
N SER A 59 0.72 -5.35 -25.69
CA SER A 59 0.24 -5.11 -27.04
C SER A 59 1.36 -4.63 -28.00
N GLY A 60 2.59 -4.51 -27.51
CA GLY A 60 3.76 -4.04 -28.27
C GLY A 60 3.86 -2.51 -28.39
N ASN A 61 3.09 -1.75 -27.61
CA ASN A 61 3.14 -0.29 -27.63
C ASN A 61 4.29 0.23 -26.77
N THR A 62 5.04 1.19 -27.30
CA THR A 62 6.14 1.85 -26.56
C THR A 62 5.63 2.54 -25.30
N VAL A 63 6.27 2.26 -24.16
CA VAL A 63 5.93 2.82 -22.86
C VAL A 63 6.84 4.00 -22.55
N TYR A 64 6.23 5.11 -22.10
CA TYR A 64 6.91 6.34 -21.70
C TYR A 64 6.65 6.64 -20.22
N SER A 65 7.60 7.25 -19.52
CA SER A 65 7.49 7.63 -18.12
C SER A 65 7.39 9.14 -17.93
N ASN A 66 6.55 9.57 -16.98
CA ASN A 66 6.47 10.95 -16.52
C ASN A 66 6.04 10.98 -15.04
N ASN A 67 6.82 11.65 -14.18
CA ASN A 67 6.55 11.81 -12.75
C ASN A 67 6.16 10.50 -12.03
N GLY A 68 6.87 9.40 -12.32
CA GLY A 68 6.63 8.08 -11.74
C GLY A 68 5.43 7.31 -12.33
N GLY A 69 4.65 7.92 -13.22
CA GLY A 69 3.62 7.25 -14.01
C GLY A 69 4.17 6.74 -15.34
N TYR A 70 3.50 5.74 -15.90
CA TYR A 70 3.83 5.14 -17.20
C TYR A 70 2.64 5.28 -18.15
N TYR A 71 2.94 5.52 -19.43
CA TYR A 71 1.94 5.88 -20.44
C TYR A 71 2.27 5.26 -21.80
N THR A 72 1.23 4.92 -22.55
CA THR A 72 1.30 4.62 -23.98
C THR A 72 0.57 5.70 -24.77
N PHE A 73 0.96 5.87 -26.03
CA PHE A 73 0.37 6.84 -26.95
C PHE A 73 -0.03 6.11 -28.24
N GLU A 74 -1.29 5.66 -28.28
CA GLU A 74 -1.82 4.86 -29.37
C GLU A 74 -3.13 5.49 -29.86
N ASN A 75 -3.36 5.46 -31.19
CA ASN A 75 -4.58 5.96 -31.82
C ASN A 75 -4.99 7.39 -31.42
N GLY A 76 -4.02 8.27 -31.16
CA GLY A 76 -4.30 9.64 -30.75
C GLY A 76 -4.73 9.78 -29.29
N VAL A 77 -4.54 8.75 -28.46
CA VAL A 77 -4.93 8.72 -27.05
C VAL A 77 -3.72 8.46 -26.17
N LYS A 78 -3.62 9.24 -25.07
CA LYS A 78 -2.66 8.98 -23.99
C LYS A 78 -3.32 8.10 -22.94
N THR A 79 -2.82 6.89 -22.77
CA THR A 79 -3.34 5.93 -21.79
C THR A 79 -2.33 5.73 -20.68
N LYS A 80 -2.78 5.77 -19.42
CA LYS A 80 -1.93 5.42 -18.27
C LYS A 80 -1.87 3.89 -18.17
N VAL A 81 -0.66 3.34 -18.08
CA VAL A 81 -0.42 1.90 -18.01
C VAL A 81 0.35 1.53 -16.73
N PRO A 82 0.36 0.25 -16.32
CA PRO A 82 1.21 -0.23 -15.24
C PRO A 82 2.71 -0.02 -15.51
N SER A 83 3.52 -0.11 -14.46
CA SER A 83 4.98 -0.10 -14.61
C SER A 83 5.42 -1.27 -15.50
N PRO A 84 6.24 -1.02 -16.55
CA PRO A 84 6.83 -2.10 -17.35
C PRO A 84 7.97 -2.82 -16.60
N ASN A 85 8.41 -2.27 -15.47
CA ASN A 85 9.43 -2.87 -14.61
C ASN A 85 8.76 -3.74 -13.52
N PRO A 86 9.35 -4.90 -13.18
CA PRO A 86 8.92 -5.69 -12.04
C PRO A 86 8.84 -4.87 -10.75
N PRO A 87 7.91 -5.18 -9.84
CA PRO A 87 7.81 -4.49 -8.56
C PRO A 87 9.09 -4.72 -7.73
N THR A 88 9.54 -3.67 -7.07
CA THR A 88 10.63 -3.74 -6.09
C THR A 88 10.18 -4.49 -4.83
N ASN A 89 11.14 -5.03 -4.06
CA ASN A 89 10.84 -5.63 -2.76
C ASN A 89 10.12 -4.66 -1.81
N VAL A 90 10.42 -3.36 -1.89
CA VAL A 90 9.74 -2.32 -1.10
C VAL A 90 8.27 -2.21 -1.48
N GLN A 91 7.95 -2.25 -2.78
CA GLN A 91 6.57 -2.22 -3.26
C GLN A 91 5.81 -3.48 -2.84
N LEU A 92 6.41 -4.67 -3.02
CA LEU A 92 5.83 -5.93 -2.59
C LEU A 92 5.57 -5.97 -1.08
N ASN A 93 6.51 -5.50 -0.26
CA ASN A 93 6.35 -5.46 1.19
C ASN A 93 5.28 -4.44 1.63
N SER A 94 5.20 -3.29 0.94
CA SER A 94 4.16 -2.29 1.19
C SER A 94 2.76 -2.83 0.86
N GLU A 95 2.62 -3.50 -0.28
CA GLU A 95 1.37 -4.12 -0.72
C GLU A 95 0.94 -5.23 0.25
N LYS A 96 1.84 -6.16 0.58
CA LYS A 96 1.58 -7.18 1.62
C LYS A 96 1.22 -6.57 2.97
N GLY A 97 1.88 -5.49 3.37
CA GLY A 97 1.56 -4.73 4.58
C GLY A 97 0.14 -4.18 4.56
N LYS A 98 -0.26 -3.58 3.45
CA LYS A 98 -1.60 -3.02 3.24
C LYS A 98 -2.68 -4.10 3.22
N GLU A 99 -2.44 -5.21 2.54
CA GLU A 99 -3.36 -6.35 2.49
C GLU A 99 -3.57 -6.94 3.89
N PHE A 100 -2.49 -7.22 4.62
CA PHE A 100 -2.56 -7.74 5.97
C PHE A 100 -3.28 -6.78 6.93
N GLY A 101 -2.95 -5.49 6.90
CA GLY A 101 -3.69 -4.50 7.69
C GLY A 101 -5.17 -4.41 7.31
N SER A 102 -5.54 -4.75 6.08
CA SER A 102 -6.94 -4.79 5.61
C SER A 102 -7.69 -6.00 6.12
N SER A 103 -7.08 -7.19 6.08
CA SER A 103 -7.69 -8.37 6.69
C SER A 103 -7.92 -8.19 8.19
N ILE A 104 -6.95 -7.62 8.93
CA ILE A 104 -7.12 -7.36 10.37
C ILE A 104 -8.20 -6.29 10.61
N PHE A 105 -8.25 -5.24 9.79
CA PHE A 105 -9.29 -4.23 9.93
C PHE A 105 -10.69 -4.80 9.69
N ASP A 106 -10.86 -5.67 8.69
CA ASP A 106 -12.14 -6.32 8.40
C ASP A 106 -12.54 -7.27 9.53
N GLU A 107 -11.60 -8.01 10.11
CA GLU A 107 -11.83 -8.82 11.31
C GLU A 107 -12.34 -7.98 12.49
N ILE A 108 -11.64 -6.87 12.77
CA ILE A 108 -12.02 -5.95 13.85
C ILE A 108 -13.38 -5.31 13.60
N LYS A 109 -13.71 -4.99 12.34
CA LYS A 109 -14.99 -4.42 11.94
C LYS A 109 -16.14 -5.41 12.10
N SER A 110 -15.88 -6.70 11.87
CA SER A 110 -16.86 -7.78 12.06
C SER A 110 -17.00 -8.23 13.51
N ASN A 111 -16.15 -7.77 14.43
CA ASN A 111 -16.23 -8.11 15.84
C ASN A 111 -17.36 -7.31 16.53
N PRO A 112 -18.41 -7.98 17.04
CA PRO A 112 -19.58 -7.29 17.62
C PRO A 112 -19.24 -6.50 18.90
N ASN A 113 -18.15 -6.85 19.59
CA ASN A 113 -17.74 -6.20 20.83
C ASN A 113 -16.92 -4.92 20.59
N LEU A 114 -16.60 -4.62 19.32
CA LEU A 114 -15.82 -3.46 18.92
C LEU A 114 -16.66 -2.52 18.06
N LYS A 115 -16.58 -1.23 18.38
CA LYS A 115 -17.32 -0.14 17.78
C LYS A 115 -16.36 0.85 17.15
N THR A 116 -16.84 1.51 16.10
CA THR A 116 -16.15 2.62 15.41
C THR A 116 -14.68 2.32 15.08
N PRO A 117 -14.36 1.20 14.40
CA PRO A 117 -12.99 0.93 14.00
C PRO A 117 -12.51 2.00 13.02
N SER A 118 -11.33 2.54 13.30
CA SER A 118 -10.71 3.62 12.53
C SER A 118 -9.26 3.28 12.24
N ARG A 119 -8.83 3.57 11.01
CA ARG A 119 -7.46 3.31 10.56
C ARG A 119 -6.54 4.48 10.82
N GLU A 120 -5.25 4.23 10.99
CA GLU A 120 -4.17 5.22 10.90
C GLU A 120 -4.45 6.50 11.70
N ILE A 121 -4.58 6.36 13.02
CA ILE A 121 -4.78 7.47 13.94
C ILE A 121 -3.45 7.87 14.55
N THR A 122 -3.07 9.14 14.43
CA THR A 122 -1.85 9.66 15.05
C THR A 122 -2.15 10.09 16.48
N VAL A 123 -1.43 9.51 17.42
CA VAL A 123 -1.47 9.86 18.84
C VAL A 123 -0.12 10.43 19.24
N GLU A 124 -0.14 11.57 19.92
CA GLU A 124 1.01 12.11 20.64
C GLU A 124 0.93 11.64 22.08
N THR A 125 1.95 10.92 22.55
CA THR A 125 2.05 10.49 23.95
C THR A 125 2.20 11.70 24.86
N ASN A 126 1.96 11.54 26.15
CA ASN A 126 2.16 12.65 27.11
C ASN A 126 3.63 13.13 27.18
N LYS A 127 4.58 12.35 26.66
CA LYS A 127 6.01 12.72 26.53
C LYS A 127 6.37 13.31 25.16
N GLY A 128 5.38 13.58 24.32
CA GLY A 128 5.54 14.23 23.01
C GLY A 128 5.94 13.29 21.86
N THR A 129 6.02 11.98 22.09
CA THR A 129 6.33 11.02 21.02
C THR A 129 5.09 10.82 20.14
N LYS A 130 5.23 11.02 18.84
CA LYS A 130 4.12 10.80 17.87
C LYS A 130 4.21 9.41 17.28
N VAL A 131 3.17 8.62 17.50
CA VAL A 131 2.98 7.30 16.89
C VAL A 131 1.69 7.29 16.09
N ARG A 132 1.71 6.64 14.92
CA ARG A 132 0.52 6.37 14.13
C ARG A 132 0.09 4.94 14.42
N ILE A 133 -1.06 4.78 15.05
CA ILE A 133 -1.66 3.48 15.35
C ILE A 133 -2.43 3.02 14.12
N ASP A 134 -2.16 1.80 13.65
CA ASP A 134 -2.75 1.28 12.41
C ASP A 134 -4.26 1.12 12.53
N ILE A 135 -4.76 0.60 13.65
CA ILE A 135 -6.19 0.44 13.90
C ILE A 135 -6.51 0.82 15.35
N MET A 136 -7.52 1.66 15.53
CA MET A 136 -8.12 1.94 16.83
C MET A 136 -9.62 1.61 16.81
N ALA A 137 -10.13 1.05 17.90
CA ALA A 137 -11.56 0.77 18.06
C ALA A 137 -11.98 1.03 19.52
N LYS A 138 -13.27 1.28 19.74
CA LYS A 138 -13.86 1.40 21.09
C LYS A 138 -14.56 0.10 21.44
N GLY A 139 -14.28 -0.50 22.58
CA GLY A 139 -15.08 -1.59 23.10
C GLY A 139 -16.44 -1.10 23.63
N GLU A 140 -17.27 -2.05 24.05
CA GLU A 140 -18.63 -1.76 24.53
C GLU A 140 -18.68 -0.76 25.70
N ASN A 141 -17.67 -0.79 26.57
CA ASN A 141 -17.56 0.05 27.76
C ASN A 141 -16.77 1.35 27.50
N GLY A 142 -16.47 1.66 26.23
CA GLY A 142 -15.63 2.81 25.86
C GLY A 142 -14.13 2.59 26.03
N ASN A 143 -13.70 1.39 26.43
CA ASN A 143 -12.28 1.01 26.45
C ASN A 143 -11.68 1.11 25.04
N ILE A 144 -10.47 1.64 24.92
CA ILE A 144 -9.83 1.84 23.62
C ILE A 144 -8.92 0.65 23.33
N LYS A 145 -9.10 0.05 22.15
CA LYS A 145 -8.21 -0.97 21.60
C LYS A 145 -7.32 -0.33 20.55
N CYS A 146 -6.01 -0.46 20.71
CA CYS A 146 -4.98 0.00 19.77
C CYS A 146 -4.28 -1.22 19.16
N ILE A 147 -4.11 -1.24 17.85
CA ILE A 147 -3.49 -2.36 17.14
C ILE A 147 -2.44 -1.82 16.15
N GLU A 148 -1.27 -2.42 16.18
CA GLU A 148 -0.20 -2.27 15.19
C GLU A 148 -0.13 -3.55 14.34
N CYS A 149 -0.13 -3.40 13.02
CA CYS A 149 -0.09 -4.52 12.09
C CYS A 149 1.30 -4.66 11.47
N LYS A 150 1.89 -5.85 11.57
CA LYS A 150 3.14 -6.19 10.87
C LYS A 150 2.92 -7.43 10.00
N SER A 151 3.03 -7.29 8.68
CA SER A 151 2.84 -8.40 7.73
C SER A 151 3.96 -9.45 7.72
N SER A 152 4.92 -9.37 8.64
CA SER A 152 5.98 -10.35 8.85
C SER A 152 6.17 -10.61 10.34
N GLN A 153 6.55 -11.83 10.68
CA GLN A 153 6.88 -12.24 12.04
C GLN A 153 8.01 -11.40 12.65
N THR A 154 8.95 -10.95 11.84
CA THR A 154 10.19 -10.29 12.31
C THR A 154 10.28 -8.81 11.94
N ALA A 155 9.24 -8.23 11.31
CA ALA A 155 9.27 -6.82 10.94
C ALA A 155 9.50 -5.93 12.19
N PRO A 156 10.52 -5.06 12.19
CA PRO A 156 10.88 -4.27 13.35
C PRO A 156 9.88 -3.13 13.58
N PHE A 157 9.96 -2.53 14.77
CA PHE A 157 9.33 -1.26 15.05
C PHE A 157 10.13 -0.10 14.47
N THR A 158 9.45 1.00 14.20
CA THR A 158 10.14 2.27 13.97
C THR A 158 10.61 2.84 15.31
N LYS A 159 11.61 3.73 15.31
CA LYS A 159 12.13 4.38 16.53
C LYS A 159 11.03 5.01 17.39
N ASN A 160 10.03 5.63 16.75
CA ASN A 160 8.91 6.24 17.46
C ASN A 160 7.97 5.19 18.05
N GLN A 161 7.80 4.04 17.42
CA GLN A 161 6.99 2.94 17.97
C GLN A 161 7.67 2.32 19.19
N GLU A 162 8.99 2.07 19.12
CA GLU A 162 9.78 1.54 20.24
C GLU A 162 9.69 2.43 21.48
N LYS A 163 9.70 3.75 21.30
CA LYS A 163 9.57 4.72 22.38
C LYS A 163 8.11 4.96 22.78
N GLY A 164 7.23 5.16 21.80
CA GLY A 164 5.88 5.67 22.01
C GLY A 164 4.89 4.62 22.50
N PHE A 165 5.05 3.34 22.17
CA PHE A 165 4.14 2.30 22.67
C PHE A 165 4.28 2.10 24.20
N PRO A 166 5.49 2.00 24.78
CA PRO A 166 5.64 1.99 26.24
C PRO A 166 5.07 3.25 26.91
N GLU A 167 5.27 4.43 26.33
CA GLU A 167 4.74 5.69 26.86
C GLU A 167 3.21 5.74 26.83
N LEU A 168 2.60 5.32 25.71
CA LEU A 168 1.14 5.26 25.55
C LEU A 168 0.52 4.27 26.54
N LYS A 169 1.19 3.13 26.79
CA LYS A 169 0.77 2.14 27.78
C LYS A 169 0.83 2.69 29.21
N ALA A 170 1.85 3.49 29.53
CA ALA A 170 2.04 4.00 30.89
C ALA A 170 1.16 5.20 31.21
N GLU A 171 1.04 6.16 30.29
CA GLU A 171 0.50 7.49 30.58
C GLU A 171 -0.61 7.92 29.62
N GLY A 172 -0.84 7.18 28.54
CA GLY A 172 -1.80 7.55 27.51
C GLY A 172 -1.26 8.63 26.57
N GLY A 173 -2.17 9.36 25.93
CA GLY A 173 -1.83 10.36 24.94
C GLY A 173 -3.03 11.14 24.40
N THR A 174 -2.82 11.89 23.34
CA THR A 174 -3.83 12.72 22.68
C THR A 174 -3.83 12.47 21.19
N VAL A 175 -4.99 12.29 20.57
CA VAL A 175 -5.13 12.25 19.12
C VAL A 175 -4.75 13.62 18.54
N VAL A 176 -3.84 13.63 17.56
CA VAL A 176 -3.35 14.86 16.93
C VAL A 176 -3.72 14.95 15.45
N GLY A 177 -3.74 16.17 14.93
CA GLY A 177 -4.29 16.47 13.60
C GLY A 177 -5.83 16.48 13.62
N LYS A 178 -6.45 16.29 12.45
CA LYS A 178 -7.93 16.31 12.33
C LYS A 178 -8.60 15.13 13.05
N GLY A 179 -7.89 14.01 13.23
CA GLY A 179 -8.49 12.75 13.68
C GLY A 179 -9.41 12.12 12.62
N LYS A 180 -10.21 11.15 13.03
CA LYS A 180 -11.23 10.46 12.21
C LYS A 180 -12.47 10.18 13.06
N PRO A 181 -13.64 9.86 12.47
CA PRO A 181 -14.85 9.59 13.24
C PRO A 181 -14.61 8.55 14.37
N GLY A 182 -15.00 8.91 15.59
CA GLY A 182 -14.77 8.13 16.80
C GLY A 182 -13.46 8.43 17.53
N PHE A 183 -12.50 9.07 16.85
CA PHE A 183 -11.20 9.50 17.39
C PHE A 183 -10.84 10.86 16.80
N GLU A 184 -11.63 11.87 17.14
CA GLU A 184 -11.45 13.24 16.68
C GLU A 184 -10.17 13.88 17.26
N GLY A 185 -9.63 14.88 16.58
CA GLY A 185 -8.48 15.65 17.07
C GLY A 185 -8.72 16.20 18.49
N GLY A 186 -7.73 16.05 19.37
CA GLY A 186 -7.82 16.43 20.79
C GLY A 186 -8.38 15.34 21.72
N THR A 187 -8.90 14.23 21.18
CA THR A 187 -9.38 13.09 21.97
C THR A 187 -8.27 12.56 22.88
N LYS A 188 -8.55 12.45 24.18
CA LYS A 188 -7.63 11.85 25.16
C LYS A 188 -7.73 10.33 25.13
N ILE A 189 -6.58 9.69 25.00
CA ILE A 189 -6.42 8.24 25.07
C ILE A 189 -5.86 7.94 26.47
N PRO A 190 -6.56 7.15 27.30
CA PRO A 190 -6.03 6.74 28.61
C PRO A 190 -4.79 5.85 28.41
N PRO A 191 -4.05 5.50 29.47
CA PRO A 191 -3.02 4.46 29.42
C PRO A 191 -3.53 3.22 28.67
N THR A 192 -2.96 2.96 27.50
CA THR A 192 -3.47 1.96 26.54
C THR A 192 -2.32 1.22 25.89
N GLU A 193 -2.33 -0.11 25.98
CA GLU A 193 -1.38 -0.97 25.28
C GLU A 193 -1.70 -1.06 23.79
N VAL A 194 -0.66 -1.05 22.97
CA VAL A 194 -0.77 -1.30 21.52
C VAL A 194 -0.51 -2.78 21.27
N GLU A 195 -1.56 -3.51 20.89
CA GLU A 195 -1.47 -4.92 20.53
C GLU A 195 -0.79 -5.06 19.17
N VAL A 196 0.25 -5.90 19.08
CA VAL A 196 1.00 -6.08 17.84
C VAL A 196 0.55 -7.38 17.19
N VAL A 197 -0.10 -7.27 16.04
CA VAL A 197 -0.63 -8.41 15.30
C VAL A 197 0.31 -8.76 14.15
N ARG A 198 0.69 -10.04 14.07
CA ARG A 198 1.58 -10.62 13.07
C ARG A 198 0.93 -11.88 12.47
N PRO A 199 1.31 -12.29 11.25
CA PRO A 199 0.92 -13.60 10.72
C PRO A 199 1.32 -14.72 11.68
N LYS A 200 0.43 -15.69 11.90
CA LYS A 200 0.74 -16.90 12.65
C LYS A 200 1.75 -17.74 11.88
N VAL A 201 2.68 -18.39 12.59
CA VAL A 201 3.45 -19.49 12.02
C VAL A 201 2.46 -20.63 11.82
N ILE A 202 2.34 -21.14 10.59
CA ILE A 202 1.72 -22.43 10.38
C ILE A 202 2.88 -23.41 10.52
N ASP A 203 2.89 -24.16 11.62
CA ASP A 203 3.77 -25.31 11.76
C ASP A 203 3.20 -26.42 10.86
N ASP A 204 3.93 -26.77 9.80
CA ASP A 204 3.60 -27.89 8.89
C ASP A 204 3.91 -29.26 9.54
#